data_AF-A0A2S8Z9A2-F1
#
_entry.id   AF-A0A2S8Z9A2-F1
#
_cell.length_a   1.000
_cell.length_b   1.000
_cell.length_c   1.000
_cell.angle_alpha   90.00
_cell.angle_beta   90.00
_cell.angle_gamma   90.00
#
_symmetry.space_group_name_H-M   'P 1'
#
loop_
_entity.id
_entity.type
_entity.pdbx_description
1 polymer ?
#
loop_
_entity_poly.entity_id
_entity_poly.type
_entity_poly.pdbx_seq_one_letter_code
_entity_poly.pdbx_strand_id
1 'polypeptide(L)'
;MTEDGAKTASDDPVWMTSAMLKAYSHPLRRQILRLISRREFLRAADIAAELDVPANSASFHLRALAEAGLIEEAPDKARDRRDRVWTGRKGALNVGGPENPVADEALGVAVVAALAEDHQELIRRVVAWTPEYVAGRTTEVHAAFTQRTIRLTEAEFDDVMVKVNEVLNAADEAHDDADPAGRYWQMDLIAADDTI
;
A
#
# COMPACT_ATOMS: atom_id res chain seq x y z
N MET A 1 -23.20 5.59 30.33
CA MET A 1 -23.40 4.87 29.05
C MET A 1 -22.72 5.69 27.97
N THR A 2 -21.44 5.42 27.78
CA THR A 2 -20.65 5.92 26.65
C THR A 2 -20.30 4.68 25.86
N GLU A 3 -21.00 4.47 24.75
CA GLU A 3 -20.66 3.42 23.79
C GLU A 3 -19.36 3.85 23.12
N ASP A 4 -18.28 3.22 23.56
CA ASP A 4 -16.99 3.22 22.88
C ASP A 4 -17.21 2.44 21.58
N GLY A 5 -17.26 3.16 20.46
CA GLY A 5 -17.32 2.60 19.12
C GLY A 5 -15.98 1.99 18.75
N ALA A 6 -15.64 0.86 19.38
CA ALA A 6 -14.54 0.02 18.95
C ALA A 6 -14.87 -0.48 17.54
N LYS A 7 -14.26 0.16 16.55
CA LYS A 7 -14.28 -0.25 15.15
C LYS A 7 -13.53 -1.59 15.09
N THR A 8 -14.26 -2.70 15.22
CA THR A 8 -13.73 -4.04 15.02
C THR A 8 -13.24 -4.11 13.57
N ALA A 9 -11.92 -4.12 13.38
CA ALA A 9 -11.33 -4.54 12.12
C ALA A 9 -11.86 -5.95 11.83
N SER A 10 -12.48 -6.14 10.67
CA SER A 10 -12.87 -7.47 10.22
C SER A 10 -11.58 -8.23 9.91
N ASP A 11 -11.41 -9.43 10.47
CA ASP A 11 -10.26 -10.32 10.20
C ASP A 11 -10.20 -10.80 8.74
N ASP A 12 -11.21 -10.46 7.93
CA ASP A 12 -11.29 -10.81 6.52
C ASP A 12 -10.37 -9.94 5.64
N PRO A 13 -9.68 -10.55 4.66
CA PRO A 13 -8.90 -9.79 3.68
C PRO A 13 -9.78 -8.76 2.95
N VAL A 14 -9.34 -7.50 2.97
CA VAL A 14 -10.02 -6.45 2.19
C VAL A 14 -9.64 -6.60 0.72
N TRP A 15 -10.62 -6.96 -0.11
CA TRP A 15 -10.47 -7.10 -1.56
C TRP A 15 -10.67 -5.76 -2.28
N MET A 16 -9.90 -5.56 -3.35
CA MET A 16 -10.02 -4.37 -4.20
C MET A 16 -11.36 -4.41 -4.93
N THR A 17 -12.14 -3.33 -4.78
CA THR A 17 -13.34 -3.15 -5.58
C THR A 17 -12.99 -2.91 -7.05
N SER A 18 -13.95 -3.09 -7.96
CA SER A 18 -13.73 -2.73 -9.37
C SER A 18 -13.34 -1.27 -9.58
N ALA A 19 -13.78 -0.36 -8.71
CA ALA A 19 -13.37 1.04 -8.73
C ALA A 19 -11.89 1.21 -8.34
N MET A 20 -11.45 0.50 -7.30
CA MET A 20 -10.04 0.47 -6.88
C MET A 20 -9.15 -0.10 -7.98
N LEU A 21 -9.54 -1.21 -8.60
CA LEU A 21 -8.79 -1.82 -9.71
C LEU A 21 -8.64 -0.84 -10.89
N LYS A 22 -9.73 -0.19 -11.31
CA LYS A 22 -9.71 0.83 -12.38
C LYS A 22 -8.85 2.05 -12.01
N ALA A 23 -8.85 2.45 -10.74
CA ALA A 23 -8.03 3.56 -10.29
C ALA A 23 -6.55 3.19 -10.26
N TYR A 24 -6.22 1.99 -9.78
CA TYR A 24 -4.84 1.49 -9.63
C TYR A 24 -4.18 1.14 -10.97
N SER A 25 -4.95 0.73 -11.99
CA SER A 25 -4.39 0.40 -13.30
C SER A 25 -3.74 1.61 -14.01
N HIS A 26 -4.05 2.85 -13.60
CA HIS A 26 -3.48 4.05 -14.20
C HIS A 26 -2.07 4.37 -13.65
N PRO A 27 -1.02 4.44 -14.50
CA PRO A 27 0.37 4.62 -14.04
C PRO A 27 0.61 5.86 -13.16
N LEU A 28 0.08 7.02 -13.57
CA LEU A 28 0.22 8.25 -12.78
C LEU A 28 -0.49 8.16 -11.42
N ARG A 29 -1.61 7.43 -11.32
CA ARG A 29 -2.30 7.26 -10.03
C ARG A 29 -1.48 6.39 -9.09
N ARG A 30 -0.80 5.36 -9.59
CA ARG A 30 0.18 4.58 -8.79
C ARG A 30 1.36 5.44 -8.33
N GLN A 31 1.89 6.30 -9.20
CA GLN A 31 2.94 7.25 -8.82
C GLN A 31 2.47 8.19 -7.69
N ILE A 32 1.23 8.68 -7.77
CA ILE A 32 0.61 9.50 -6.73
C ILE A 32 0.45 8.72 -5.43
N LEU A 33 -0.06 7.48 -5.47
CA LEU A 33 -0.19 6.63 -4.29
C LEU A 33 1.17 6.39 -3.62
N ARG A 34 2.20 5.99 -4.36
CA ARG A 34 3.56 5.82 -3.82
C ARG A 34 4.15 7.10 -3.25
N LEU A 35 3.78 8.26 -3.78
CA LEU A 35 4.22 9.54 -3.26
C LEU A 35 3.50 9.89 -1.96
N ILE A 36 2.18 9.67 -1.89
CA ILE A 36 1.38 9.81 -0.66
C ILE A 36 1.91 8.87 0.42
N SER A 37 2.13 7.59 0.13
CA SER A 37 2.62 6.65 1.14
C SER A 37 3.98 7.07 1.74
N ARG A 38 4.84 7.75 0.97
CA ARG A 38 6.16 8.22 1.44
C ARG A 38 6.13 9.55 2.19
N ARG A 39 5.15 10.40 1.95
CA ARG A 39 5.07 11.78 2.50
C ARG A 39 3.86 11.98 3.43
N GLU A 40 3.01 10.97 3.51
CA GLU A 40 1.77 10.88 4.27
C GLU A 40 0.70 11.89 3.84
N PHE A 41 0.96 13.19 3.97
CA PHE A 41 0.00 14.26 3.73
C PHE A 41 0.41 15.15 2.56
N LEU A 42 -0.37 15.13 1.47
CA LEU A 42 -0.05 15.87 0.25
C LEU A 42 -1.24 16.63 -0.33
N ARG A 43 -0.97 17.81 -0.88
CA ARG A 43 -1.91 18.61 -1.69
C ARG A 43 -1.68 18.37 -3.16
N ALA A 44 -2.65 18.75 -3.98
CA ALA A 44 -2.51 18.69 -5.43
C ALA A 44 -1.29 19.49 -5.96
N ALA A 45 -0.95 20.61 -5.31
CA ALA A 45 0.22 21.40 -5.67
C ALA A 45 1.54 20.68 -5.36
N ASP A 46 1.62 19.93 -4.25
CA ASP A 46 2.79 19.15 -3.87
C ASP A 46 3.00 18.00 -4.87
N ILE A 47 1.92 17.29 -5.23
CA ILE A 47 1.92 16.25 -6.26
C ILE A 47 2.35 16.80 -7.62
N ALA A 48 1.79 17.95 -8.02
CA ALA A 48 2.09 18.58 -9.30
C ALA A 48 3.56 18.94 -9.43
N ALA A 49 4.14 19.49 -8.37
CA ALA A 49 5.55 19.86 -8.34
C ALA A 49 6.48 18.63 -8.36
N GLU A 50 6.18 17.60 -7.57
CA GLU A 50 7.04 16.42 -7.46
C GLU A 50 7.00 15.53 -8.71
N LEU A 51 5.82 15.40 -9.33
CA LEU A 51 5.64 14.53 -10.50
C LEU A 51 5.73 15.28 -11.84
N ASP A 52 6.02 16.58 -11.81
CA ASP A 52 6.06 17.46 -12.98
C ASP A 52 4.80 17.34 -13.86
N VAL A 53 3.63 17.46 -13.23
CA VAL A 53 2.32 17.41 -13.90
C VAL A 53 1.50 18.67 -13.64
N PRO A 54 0.58 19.06 -14.54
CA PRO A 54 -0.32 20.18 -14.30
C PRO A 54 -1.16 20.01 -13.02
N ALA A 55 -1.30 21.08 -12.23
CA ALA A 55 -2.04 21.05 -10.97
C ALA A 55 -3.52 20.63 -11.10
N ASN A 56 -4.15 20.96 -12.24
CA ASN A 56 -5.50 20.51 -12.57
C ASN A 56 -5.56 18.99 -12.81
N SER A 57 -4.54 18.42 -13.45
CA SER A 57 -4.38 16.97 -13.65
C SER A 57 -4.17 16.27 -12.29
N ALA A 58 -3.24 16.74 -11.47
CA ALA A 58 -3.03 16.20 -10.12
C ALA A 58 -4.33 16.20 -9.29
N SER A 59 -5.07 17.31 -9.32
CA SER A 59 -6.37 17.43 -8.65
C SER A 59 -7.41 16.43 -9.17
N PHE A 60 -7.45 16.19 -10.48
CA PHE A 60 -8.34 15.21 -11.09
C PHE A 60 -8.00 13.78 -10.64
N HIS A 61 -6.72 13.42 -10.64
CA HIS A 61 -6.29 12.08 -10.23
C HIS A 61 -6.52 11.82 -8.73
N LEU A 62 -6.29 12.81 -7.86
CA LEU A 62 -6.59 12.71 -6.43
C LEU A 62 -8.07 12.46 -6.18
N ARG A 63 -8.97 13.20 -6.83
CA ARG A 63 -10.43 12.95 -6.69
C ARG A 63 -10.82 11.55 -7.14
N ALA A 64 -10.28 11.08 -8.26
CA ALA A 64 -10.56 9.73 -8.75
C ALA A 64 -10.03 8.64 -7.81
N LEU A 65 -8.87 8.84 -7.20
CA LEU A 65 -8.34 7.94 -6.17
C LEU A 65 -9.22 7.94 -4.90
N ALA A 66 -9.70 9.11 -4.49
CA ALA A 66 -10.55 9.26 -3.32
C ALA A 66 -11.94 8.63 -3.54
N GLU A 67 -12.54 8.84 -4.71
CA GLU A 67 -13.80 8.22 -5.10
C GLU A 67 -13.70 6.68 -5.16
N ALA A 68 -12.53 6.16 -5.57
CA ALA A 68 -12.24 4.74 -5.52
C ALA A 68 -11.91 4.22 -4.11
N GLY A 69 -11.77 5.09 -3.11
CA GLY A 69 -11.48 4.74 -1.71
C GLY A 69 -10.01 4.43 -1.41
N LEU A 70 -9.08 4.72 -2.32
CA LEU A 70 -7.64 4.46 -2.15
C LEU A 70 -6.92 5.53 -1.31
N ILE A 71 -7.50 6.73 -1.24
CA ILE A 71 -7.01 7.84 -0.42
C ILE A 71 -8.20 8.52 0.27
N GLU A 72 -7.93 9.33 1.28
CA GLU A 72 -8.93 10.10 2.00
C GLU A 72 -8.45 11.53 2.32
N GLU A 73 -9.39 12.44 2.58
CA GLU A 73 -9.05 13.82 2.97
C GLU A 73 -8.56 13.85 4.42
N ALA A 74 -7.48 14.60 4.68
CA ALA A 74 -6.91 14.85 5.99
C ALA A 74 -7.13 16.33 6.40
N PRO A 75 -8.37 16.73 6.76
CA PRO A 75 -8.72 18.13 6.98
C PRO A 75 -7.92 18.80 8.11
N ASP A 76 -7.51 18.04 9.13
CA ASP A 76 -6.73 18.55 10.26
C ASP A 76 -5.31 18.97 9.87
N LYS A 77 -4.84 18.56 8.69
CA LYS A 77 -3.55 18.97 8.12
C LYS A 77 -3.68 20.13 7.13
N ALA A 78 -4.91 20.54 6.81
CA ALA A 78 -5.15 21.66 5.91
C ALA A 78 -4.88 23.01 6.59
N ARG A 79 -4.37 23.98 5.82
CA ARG A 79 -4.16 25.35 6.32
C ARG A 79 -5.46 26.15 6.43
N ASP A 80 -6.40 25.90 5.51
CA ASP A 80 -7.71 26.52 5.48
C ASP A 80 -8.73 25.63 4.74
N ARG A 81 -10.01 26.05 4.70
CA ARG A 81 -11.12 25.29 4.09
C ARG A 81 -11.02 25.09 2.57
N ARG A 82 -10.13 25.80 1.88
CA ARG A 82 -9.92 25.68 0.43
C ARG A 82 -8.73 24.77 0.12
N ASP A 83 -7.86 24.51 1.10
CA ASP A 83 -6.71 23.63 0.98
C ASP A 83 -7.13 22.19 1.24
N ARG A 84 -7.09 21.33 0.20
CA ARG A 84 -7.38 19.89 0.35
C ARG A 84 -6.09 19.11 0.47
N VAL A 85 -5.91 18.48 1.63
CA VAL A 85 -4.80 17.59 1.94
C VAL A 85 -5.30 16.16 1.91
N TRP A 86 -4.52 15.27 1.32
CA TRP A 86 -4.86 13.86 1.13
C TRP A 86 -3.85 12.97 1.84
N THR A 87 -4.34 11.85 2.37
CA THR A 87 -3.53 10.75 2.90
C THR A 87 -3.96 9.41 2.32
N GLY A 88 -3.08 8.42 2.39
CA GLY A 88 -3.34 7.05 1.93
C GLY A 88 -4.23 6.31 2.93
N ARG A 89 -5.06 5.39 2.43
CA ARG A 89 -5.77 4.45 3.30
C ARG A 89 -4.81 3.35 3.76
N LYS A 90 -4.89 3.02 5.05
CA LYS A 90 -4.22 1.89 5.70
C LYS A 90 -4.75 0.53 5.23
N GLY A 91 -3.91 -0.50 5.25
CA GLY A 91 -4.27 -1.89 4.91
C GLY A 91 -3.76 -2.40 3.55
N ALA A 92 -3.92 -3.71 3.35
CA ALA A 92 -3.43 -4.42 2.17
C ALA A 92 -4.33 -4.24 0.94
N LEU A 93 -3.73 -4.33 -0.26
CA LEU A 93 -4.43 -4.35 -1.54
C LEU A 93 -4.48 -5.78 -2.08
N ASN A 94 -5.63 -6.44 -1.97
CA ASN A 94 -5.82 -7.80 -2.49
C ASN A 94 -6.66 -7.74 -3.78
N VAL A 95 -6.14 -8.19 -4.92
CA VAL A 95 -6.79 -8.01 -6.24
C VAL A 95 -8.10 -8.81 -6.36
N GLY A 96 -8.11 -10.06 -5.89
CA GLY A 96 -9.26 -10.96 -5.94
C GLY A 96 -8.85 -12.39 -5.63
N GLY A 97 -9.83 -13.28 -5.48
CA GLY A 97 -9.66 -14.69 -5.20
C GLY A 97 -10.87 -15.51 -5.64
N PRO A 98 -10.87 -16.85 -5.48
CA PRO A 98 -11.99 -17.70 -5.88
C PRO A 98 -13.33 -17.29 -5.25
N GLU A 99 -13.30 -16.85 -3.99
CA GLU A 99 -14.46 -16.39 -3.23
C GLU A 99 -14.82 -14.92 -3.53
N ASN A 100 -13.90 -14.17 -4.15
CA ASN A 100 -14.03 -12.75 -4.50
C ASN A 100 -13.50 -12.49 -5.91
N PRO A 101 -14.15 -13.03 -6.96
CA PRO A 101 -13.65 -12.95 -8.32
C PRO A 101 -13.71 -11.52 -8.86
N VAL A 102 -12.71 -11.15 -9.66
CA VAL A 102 -12.70 -9.88 -10.38
C VAL A 102 -13.66 -9.95 -11.57
N ALA A 103 -14.63 -9.04 -11.63
CA ALA A 103 -15.65 -9.02 -12.70
C ALA A 103 -15.07 -8.76 -14.11
N ASP A 104 -13.98 -8.00 -14.20
CA ASP A 104 -13.24 -7.72 -15.44
C ASP A 104 -11.86 -8.38 -15.33
N GLU A 105 -11.73 -9.58 -15.89
CA GLU A 105 -10.51 -10.39 -15.83
C GLU A 105 -9.29 -9.68 -16.42
N ALA A 106 -9.47 -9.01 -17.57
CA ALA A 106 -8.38 -8.29 -18.24
C ALA A 106 -7.85 -7.14 -17.36
N LEU A 107 -8.76 -6.44 -16.67
CA LEU A 107 -8.38 -5.43 -15.69
C LEU A 107 -7.67 -6.06 -14.47
N GLY A 108 -8.16 -7.18 -13.95
CA GLY A 108 -7.51 -7.90 -12.85
C GLY A 108 -6.06 -8.28 -13.20
N VAL A 109 -5.84 -8.89 -14.36
CA VAL A 109 -4.51 -9.25 -14.87
C VAL A 109 -3.62 -8.02 -15.03
N ALA A 110 -4.14 -6.91 -15.56
CA ALA A 110 -3.39 -5.68 -15.72
C ALA A 110 -2.96 -5.08 -14.36
N VAL A 111 -3.80 -5.19 -13.32
CA VAL A 111 -3.45 -4.75 -11.97
C VAL A 111 -2.38 -5.65 -11.35
N VAL A 112 -2.46 -6.98 -11.52
CA VAL A 112 -1.40 -7.90 -11.07
C VAL A 112 -0.06 -7.57 -11.73
N ALA A 113 -0.05 -7.30 -13.04
CA ALA A 113 1.16 -6.87 -13.74
C ALA A 113 1.72 -5.55 -13.19
N ALA A 114 0.84 -4.60 -12.88
CA ALA A 114 1.24 -3.33 -12.26
C ALA A 114 1.83 -3.51 -10.84
N LEU A 115 1.27 -4.41 -10.03
CA LEU A 115 1.83 -4.77 -8.72
C LEU A 115 3.21 -5.43 -8.85
N ALA A 116 3.39 -6.28 -9.87
CA ALA A 116 4.69 -6.87 -10.15
C ALA A 116 5.74 -5.80 -10.52
N GLU A 117 5.38 -4.78 -11.30
CA GLU A 117 6.28 -3.63 -11.56
C GLU A 117 6.68 -2.91 -10.27
N ASP A 118 5.72 -2.67 -9.37
CA ASP A 118 5.96 -2.04 -8.07
C ASP A 118 6.89 -2.89 -7.19
N HIS A 119 6.74 -4.22 -7.24
CA HIS A 119 7.62 -5.15 -6.55
C HIS A 119 9.06 -5.11 -7.06
N GLN A 120 9.24 -5.06 -8.39
CA GLN A 120 10.58 -4.95 -8.98
C GLN A 120 11.28 -3.64 -8.60
N GLU A 121 10.53 -2.54 -8.42
CA GLU A 121 11.09 -1.30 -7.87
C GLU A 121 11.55 -1.45 -6.42
N LEU A 122 10.76 -2.14 -5.58
CA LEU A 122 11.16 -2.45 -4.20
C LEU A 122 12.44 -3.28 -4.18
N ILE A 123 12.50 -4.38 -4.94
CA ILE A 123 13.70 -5.23 -5.06
C ILE A 123 14.91 -4.38 -5.46
N ARG A 124 14.78 -3.51 -6.48
CA ARG A 124 15.91 -2.68 -6.94
C ARG A 124 16.46 -1.79 -5.83
N ARG A 125 15.60 -1.15 -5.03
CA ARG A 125 16.00 -0.33 -3.88
C ARG A 125 16.73 -1.16 -2.81
N VAL A 126 16.18 -2.33 -2.48
CA VAL A 126 16.77 -3.25 -1.49
C VAL A 126 18.15 -3.72 -1.96
N VAL A 127 18.29 -4.16 -3.21
CA VAL A 127 19.55 -4.63 -3.79
C VAL A 127 20.60 -3.52 -3.82
N ALA A 128 20.21 -2.28 -4.15
CA ALA A 128 21.13 -1.15 -4.16
C ALA A 128 21.68 -0.81 -2.77
N TRP A 129 20.87 -0.94 -1.72
CA TRP A 129 21.26 -0.64 -0.34
C TRP A 129 22.04 -1.78 0.34
N THR A 130 21.70 -3.03 0.04
CA THR A 130 22.20 -4.23 0.74
C THR A 130 23.73 -4.29 0.88
N PRO A 131 24.57 -3.94 -0.12
CA PRO A 131 26.03 -4.00 0.00
C PRO A 131 26.61 -3.18 1.16
N GLU A 132 25.98 -2.07 1.54
CA GLU A 132 26.41 -1.26 2.69
C GLU A 132 26.12 -1.97 4.02
N TYR A 133 24.94 -2.61 4.09
CA TYR A 133 24.49 -3.32 5.29
C TYR A 133 25.26 -4.61 5.52
N VAL A 134 25.39 -5.48 4.51
CA VAL A 134 26.06 -6.79 4.67
C VAL A 134 27.57 -6.66 4.92
N ALA A 135 28.17 -5.55 4.51
CA ALA A 135 29.57 -5.26 4.80
C ALA A 135 29.78 -4.61 6.17
N GLY A 136 28.73 -4.32 6.92
CA GLY A 136 28.79 -3.65 8.23
C GLY A 136 29.17 -2.18 8.17
N ARG A 137 29.05 -1.52 7.00
CA ARG A 137 29.34 -0.08 6.84
C ARG A 137 28.22 0.82 7.36
N THR A 138 27.03 0.25 7.54
CA THR A 138 25.91 0.91 8.23
C THR A 138 25.30 -0.05 9.25
N THR A 139 24.83 0.51 10.36
CA THR A 139 24.02 -0.18 11.37
C THR A 139 22.54 0.20 11.27
N GLU A 140 22.20 1.18 10.44
CA GLU A 140 20.82 1.63 10.26
C GLU A 140 20.06 0.65 9.36
N VAL A 141 18.93 0.15 9.86
CA VAL A 141 18.07 -0.77 9.11
C VAL A 141 17.16 0.03 8.18
N HIS A 142 17.27 -0.24 6.87
CA HIS A 142 16.41 0.31 5.82
C HIS A 142 15.62 -0.75 5.06
N ALA A 143 16.03 -2.03 5.12
CA ALA A 143 15.29 -3.13 4.52
C ALA A 143 15.61 -4.46 5.20
N ALA A 144 14.76 -5.46 4.94
CA ALA A 144 15.05 -6.86 5.17
C ALA A 144 14.88 -7.60 3.83
N PHE A 145 15.83 -8.48 3.50
CA PHE A 145 15.73 -9.36 2.34
C PHE A 145 15.90 -10.80 2.81
N THR A 146 14.78 -11.49 2.97
CA THR A 146 14.72 -12.84 3.56
C THR A 146 14.03 -13.79 2.60
N GLN A 147 14.68 -14.92 2.31
CA GLN A 147 14.08 -16.03 1.59
C GLN A 147 13.91 -17.21 2.54
N ARG A 148 12.72 -17.83 2.53
CA ARG A 148 12.44 -19.06 3.28
C ARG A 148 11.80 -20.09 2.35
N THR A 149 12.11 -21.36 2.59
CA THR A 149 11.50 -22.50 1.90
C THR A 149 10.99 -23.45 2.97
N ILE A 150 9.68 -23.69 2.97
CA ILE A 150 8.99 -24.50 3.98
C ILE A 150 8.02 -25.45 3.25
N ARG A 151 7.70 -26.59 3.89
CA ARG A 151 6.71 -27.54 3.37
C ARG A 151 5.42 -27.34 4.15
N LEU A 152 4.35 -27.00 3.44
CA LEU A 152 3.01 -26.79 4.00
C LEU A 152 1.99 -27.52 3.13
N THR A 153 0.89 -27.93 3.74
CA THR A 153 -0.37 -28.20 3.05
C THR A 153 -1.05 -26.88 2.65
N GLU A 154 -2.05 -26.94 1.77
CA GLU A 154 -2.87 -25.78 1.40
C GLU A 154 -3.50 -25.10 2.63
N ALA A 155 -4.13 -25.88 3.51
CA ALA A 155 -4.74 -25.36 4.73
C ALA A 155 -3.73 -24.72 5.69
N GLU A 156 -2.51 -25.26 5.78
CA GLU A 156 -1.44 -24.66 6.58
C GLU A 156 -0.87 -23.39 5.93
N PHE A 157 -0.83 -23.32 4.60
CA PHE A 157 -0.45 -22.10 3.88
C PHE A 157 -1.45 -20.97 4.12
N ASP A 158 -2.75 -21.26 3.99
CA ASP A 158 -3.80 -20.27 4.25
C ASP A 158 -3.76 -19.74 5.70
N ASP A 159 -3.61 -20.64 6.67
CA ASP A 159 -3.46 -20.28 8.09
C ASP A 159 -2.22 -19.38 8.34
N VAL A 160 -1.10 -19.64 7.67
CA VAL A 160 0.09 -18.78 7.75
C VAL A 160 -0.19 -17.40 7.13
N MET A 161 -0.86 -17.33 5.99
CA MET A 161 -1.16 -16.05 5.33
C MET A 161 -2.10 -15.18 6.17
N VAL A 162 -3.11 -15.79 6.83
CA VAL A 162 -3.98 -15.09 7.80
C VAL A 162 -3.15 -14.51 8.94
N LYS A 163 -2.33 -15.34 9.60
CA LYS A 163 -1.49 -14.91 10.73
C LYS A 163 -0.49 -13.80 10.37
N VAL A 164 0.07 -13.84 9.16
CA VAL A 164 0.96 -12.77 8.70
C VAL A 164 0.20 -11.45 8.57
N ASN A 165 -0.99 -11.47 7.97
CA ASN A 165 -1.82 -10.27 7.85
C ASN A 165 -2.25 -9.72 9.22
N GLU A 166 -2.65 -10.59 10.16
CA GLU A 166 -2.99 -10.18 11.53
C GLU A 166 -1.83 -9.43 12.21
N VAL A 167 -0.60 -9.93 12.08
CA VAL A 167 0.59 -9.28 12.66
C VAL A 167 0.85 -7.92 12.03
N LEU A 168 0.71 -7.79 10.71
CA LEU A 168 0.92 -6.53 10.00
C LEU A 168 -0.16 -5.51 10.35
N ASN A 169 -1.43 -5.92 10.39
CA ASN A 169 -2.54 -5.06 10.77
C ASN A 169 -2.39 -4.55 12.21
N ALA A 170 -2.05 -5.44 13.15
CA ALA A 170 -1.83 -5.05 14.54
C ALA A 170 -0.68 -4.04 14.69
N ALA A 171 0.37 -4.15 13.88
CA ALA A 171 1.47 -3.18 13.88
C ALA A 171 1.06 -1.81 13.33
N ASP A 172 0.25 -1.77 12.27
CA ASP A 172 -0.26 -0.54 11.66
C ASP A 172 -1.29 0.19 12.54
N GLU A 173 -2.14 -0.58 13.26
CA GLU A 173 -3.08 -0.04 14.24
C GLU A 173 -2.40 0.50 15.50
N ALA A 174 -1.30 -0.12 15.93
CA ALA A 174 -0.55 0.32 17.10
C ALA A 174 0.33 1.56 16.83
N HIS A 175 0.54 1.94 15.57
CA HIS A 175 1.40 3.07 15.22
C HIS A 175 0.73 4.42 15.52
N ASP A 176 1.49 5.32 16.15
CA ASP A 176 1.10 6.74 16.30
C ASP A 176 1.55 7.51 15.05
N ASP A 177 0.58 7.90 14.21
CA ASP A 177 0.81 8.69 12.98
C ASP A 177 1.44 10.08 13.27
N ALA A 178 1.51 10.52 14.53
CA ALA A 178 2.19 11.75 14.92
C ALA A 178 3.67 11.55 15.32
N ASP A 179 4.17 10.32 15.39
CA ASP A 179 5.54 10.03 15.82
C ASP A 179 6.55 10.50 14.75
N PRO A 180 7.43 11.48 15.05
CA PRO A 180 8.41 11.98 14.09
C PRO A 180 9.50 10.94 13.73
N ALA A 181 9.62 9.84 14.48
CA ALA A 181 10.48 8.72 14.12
C ALA A 181 9.84 7.73 13.14
N GLY A 182 8.55 7.90 12.84
CA GLY A 182 7.81 7.12 11.84
C GLY A 182 8.50 7.16 10.48
N ARG A 183 8.65 5.98 9.86
CA ARG A 183 9.20 5.83 8.51
C ARG A 183 8.22 5.03 7.66
N TYR A 184 8.10 5.40 6.39
CA TYR A 184 7.36 4.60 5.44
C TYR A 184 8.10 3.28 5.16
N TRP A 185 7.41 2.17 5.40
CA TRP A 185 7.85 0.82 5.02
C TRP A 185 6.92 0.27 3.96
N GLN A 186 7.50 -0.13 2.82
CA GLN A 186 6.79 -0.96 1.85
C GLN A 186 7.16 -2.42 2.12
N MET A 187 6.15 -3.26 2.33
CA MET A 187 6.31 -4.69 2.55
C MET A 187 5.45 -5.44 1.54
N ASP A 188 6.12 -6.24 0.70
CA ASP A 188 5.45 -7.09 -0.28
C ASP A 188 5.70 -8.55 0.12
N LEU A 189 4.63 -9.35 0.16
CA LEU A 189 4.71 -10.79 0.40
C LEU A 189 4.37 -11.53 -0.89
N ILE A 190 5.34 -12.26 -1.43
CA ILE A 190 5.17 -13.13 -2.60
C ILE A 190 5.48 -14.55 -2.17
N ALA A 191 4.53 -15.45 -2.39
CA ALA A 191 4.67 -16.86 -2.11
C ALA A 191 4.00 -17.67 -3.23
N ALA A 192 4.59 -18.82 -3.55
CA ALA A 192 4.11 -19.78 -4.53
C ALA A 192 4.61 -21.18 -4.13
N ASP A 193 3.87 -22.21 -4.51
CA ASP A 193 4.38 -23.58 -4.55
C ASP A 193 5.18 -23.83 -5.85
N ASP A 194 5.58 -25.07 -6.09
CA ASP A 194 6.36 -25.48 -7.27
C ASP A 194 5.50 -25.91 -8.47
N THR A 195 4.18 -25.68 -8.43
CA THR A 195 3.23 -26.15 -9.44
C THR A 195 2.86 -25.09 -10.48
N ILE A 196 3.22 -23.82 -10.26
CA ILE A 196 2.93 -22.68 -11.14
C ILE A 196 4.18 -22.00 -11.72
#